data_AF-A0A933IJA0-F1
#
_entry.id   AF-A0A933IJA0-F1
#
_cell.length_a   1.000
_cell.length_b   1.000
_cell.length_c   1.000
_cell.angle_alpha   90.00
_cell.angle_beta   90.00
_cell.angle_gamma   90.00
#
_symmetry.space_group_name_H-M   'P 1'
#
loop_
_entity.id
_entity.type
_entity.pdbx_description
1 polymer ?
#
loop_
_entity_poly.entity_id
_entity_poly.type
_entity_poly.pdbx_seq_one_letter_code
_entity_poly.pdbx_strand_id
1 'polypeptide(L)'
;MEQIFLSLISQLNSSIFVMLSLLLLAFWATHKIGMWSQKFIVQDDRLKNVEGLSEKVIELKTKIDLIYQYVNPNSPLKSYSPLSLTPIGEEIVNNIKAKDIFERYVTKLIKEVELKNPKNAYDIQQLSIEVAKNKLEQLLDEKELIMIKQEAYSKGILVSDILSVFGVLLRNYILDSKKISISEVDKHSER
;
A
#
# COMPACT_ATOMS: atom_id res chain seq x y z
N MET A 1 74.96 -6.31 0.12
CA MET A 1 73.66 -6.66 0.76
C MET A 1 73.74 -8.01 1.46
N GLU A 2 74.11 -9.08 0.74
CA GLU A 2 74.23 -10.44 1.30
C GLU A 2 75.24 -10.58 2.45
N GLN A 3 76.44 -9.99 2.31
CA GLN A 3 77.47 -10.03 3.35
C GLN A 3 77.08 -9.28 4.63
N ILE A 4 76.32 -8.19 4.51
CA ILE A 4 75.81 -7.42 5.65
C ILE A 4 74.78 -8.26 6.41
N PHE A 5 73.95 -9.00 5.69
CA PHE A 5 72.93 -9.88 6.25
C PHE A 5 73.55 -11.06 7.02
N LEU A 6 74.60 -11.68 6.47
CA LEU A 6 75.34 -12.75 7.13
C LEU A 6 76.06 -12.28 8.40
N SER A 7 76.65 -11.07 8.37
CA SER A 7 77.29 -10.48 9.55
C SER A 7 76.29 -10.10 10.65
N LEU A 8 75.07 -9.70 10.27
CA LEU A 8 73.99 -9.45 11.23
C LEU A 8 73.53 -10.76 11.88
N ILE A 9 73.32 -11.81 11.09
CA ILE A 9 72.90 -13.13 11.59
C ILE A 9 73.95 -13.73 12.55
N SER A 10 75.25 -13.56 12.27
CA SER A 10 76.30 -14.09 13.15
C SER A 10 76.45 -13.33 14.47
N GLN A 11 76.01 -12.06 14.52
CA GLN A 11 76.04 -11.23 15.73
C GLN A 11 74.76 -11.35 16.57
N LEU A 12 73.71 -11.96 16.02
CA LEU A 12 72.46 -12.20 16.73
C LEU A 12 72.61 -13.35 17.70
N ASN A 13 72.51 -13.05 19.00
CA ASN A 13 72.34 -14.07 20.03
C ASN A 13 70.91 -14.66 19.96
N SER A 14 70.72 -15.90 20.41
CA SER A 14 69.44 -16.64 20.36
C SER A 14 68.25 -15.83 20.93
N SER A 15 68.49 -15.04 21.98
CA SER A 15 67.49 -14.15 22.60
C SER A 15 66.98 -13.03 21.68
N ILE A 16 67.85 -12.45 20.84
CA ILE A 16 67.49 -11.36 19.92
C ILE A 16 66.61 -11.91 18.79
N PHE A 17 66.89 -13.13 18.34
CA PHE A 17 66.09 -13.81 17.33
C PHE A 17 64.68 -14.14 17.84
N VAL A 18 64.56 -14.61 19.08
CA VAL A 18 63.28 -14.85 19.75
C VAL A 18 62.48 -13.55 19.90
N MET A 19 63.13 -12.45 20.28
CA MET A 19 62.48 -11.14 20.40
C MET A 19 61.93 -10.63 19.06
N LEU A 20 62.71 -10.72 17.98
CA LEU A 20 62.26 -10.30 16.64
C LEU A 20 61.09 -11.16 16.13
N SER A 21 61.12 -12.46 16.40
CA SER A 21 60.02 -13.38 16.04
C SER A 21 58.73 -13.04 16.78
N LEU A 22 58.81 -12.72 18.07
CA LEU A 22 57.67 -12.25 18.86
C LEU A 22 57.11 -10.92 18.33
N LEU A 23 57.98 -9.99 17.95
CA LEU A 23 57.57 -8.71 17.36
C LEU A 23 56.83 -8.89 16.03
N LEU A 24 57.32 -9.76 15.16
CA LEU A 24 56.66 -10.07 13.89
C LEU A 24 55.31 -10.76 14.09
N LEU A 25 55.22 -11.69 15.05
CA LEU A 25 53.95 -12.34 15.40
C LEU A 25 52.95 -11.36 16.00
N ALA A 26 53.40 -10.46 16.88
CA ALA A 26 52.55 -9.42 17.45
C ALA A 26 52.04 -8.46 16.36
N PHE A 27 52.91 -8.03 15.45
CA PHE A 27 52.54 -7.17 14.31
C PHE A 27 51.54 -7.87 13.38
N TRP A 28 51.77 -9.14 13.07
CA TRP A 28 50.86 -9.92 12.23
C TRP A 28 49.49 -10.10 12.89
N ALA A 29 49.47 -10.40 14.19
CA ALA A 29 48.24 -10.56 14.96
C ALA A 29 47.42 -9.26 15.02
N THR A 30 48.06 -8.13 15.35
CA THR A 30 47.36 -6.83 15.42
C THR A 30 46.84 -6.40 14.05
N HIS A 31 47.60 -6.61 12.98
CA HIS A 31 47.16 -6.31 11.62
C HIS A 31 45.98 -7.17 11.18
N LYS A 32 45.99 -8.48 11.49
CA LYS A 32 44.90 -9.40 11.15
C LYS A 32 43.62 -9.08 11.93
N ILE A 33 43.74 -8.76 13.21
CA ILE A 33 42.61 -8.34 14.07
C ILE A 33 42.04 -7.01 13.56
N GLY A 34 42.90 -6.04 13.19
CA GLY A 34 42.48 -4.76 12.61
C GLY A 34 41.69 -4.93 11.32
N MET A 35 42.17 -5.74 10.38
CA MET A 35 41.42 -6.03 9.15
C MET A 35 40.07 -6.70 9.42
N TRP A 36 40.03 -7.64 10.37
CA TRP A 36 38.80 -8.37 10.66
C TRP A 36 37.75 -7.47 11.31
N SER A 37 38.17 -6.62 12.25
CA SER A 37 37.34 -5.58 12.87
C SER A 37 36.79 -4.61 11.82
N GLN A 38 37.62 -4.14 10.88
CA GLN A 38 37.14 -3.28 9.79
C GLN A 38 36.09 -3.96 8.90
N LYS A 39 36.26 -5.26 8.58
CA LYS A 39 35.26 -6.00 7.80
C LYS A 39 33.92 -6.10 8.54
N PHE A 40 33.92 -6.31 9.85
CA PHE A 40 32.70 -6.34 10.65
C PHE A 40 32.02 -4.96 10.72
N ILE A 41 32.80 -3.89 10.93
CA ILE A 41 32.26 -2.51 10.96
C ILE A 41 31.61 -2.16 9.62
N VAL A 42 32.26 -2.48 8.49
CA VAL A 42 31.72 -2.19 7.15
C VAL A 42 30.46 -3.02 6.85
N GLN A 43 30.37 -4.26 7.35
CA GLN A 43 29.16 -5.07 7.18
C GLN A 43 27.99 -4.58 8.05
N ASP A 44 28.25 -4.18 9.30
CA ASP A 44 27.24 -3.62 10.19
C ASP A 44 26.67 -2.31 9.63
N ASP A 45 27.53 -1.46 9.06
CA ASP A 45 27.12 -0.20 8.44
C ASP A 45 26.27 -0.42 7.18
N ARG A 46 26.57 -1.47 6.39
CA ARG A 46 25.73 -1.87 5.25
C ARG A 46 24.36 -2.38 5.68
N LEU A 47 24.28 -3.16 6.77
CA LEU A 47 23.02 -3.68 7.29
C LEU A 47 22.11 -2.55 7.79
N LYS A 48 22.65 -1.60 8.55
CA LYS A 48 21.90 -0.41 9.01
C LYS A 48 21.34 0.42 7.86
N ASN A 49 22.10 0.58 6.79
CA ASN A 49 21.63 1.29 5.60
C ASN A 49 20.50 0.54 4.87
N VAL A 50 20.48 -0.79 4.90
CA VAL A 50 19.40 -1.60 4.30
C VAL A 50 18.14 -1.57 5.17
N GLU A 51 18.28 -1.64 6.50
CA GLU A 51 17.14 -1.48 7.42
C GLU A 51 16.49 -0.09 7.27
N GLY A 52 17.30 0.97 7.22
CA GLY A 52 16.81 2.33 6.97
C GLY A 52 16.16 2.53 5.60
N LEU A 53 16.50 1.72 4.59
CA LEU A 53 15.80 1.71 3.30
C LEU A 53 14.42 1.04 3.39
N SER A 54 14.32 -0.08 4.11
CA SER A 54 13.04 -0.77 4.33
C SER A 54 12.04 0.15 5.04
N GLU A 55 12.48 0.85 6.10
CA GLU A 55 11.64 1.82 6.81
C GLU A 55 11.14 2.95 5.89
N LYS A 56 12.04 3.53 5.08
CA LYS A 56 11.67 4.56 4.10
C LYS A 56 10.68 4.05 3.06
N VAL A 57 10.82 2.81 2.59
CA VAL A 57 9.87 2.20 1.64
C VAL A 57 8.50 2.01 2.29
N ILE A 58 8.46 1.58 3.56
CA ILE A 58 7.22 1.43 4.32
C ILE A 58 6.55 2.80 4.53
N GLU A 59 7.31 3.83 4.87
CA GLU A 59 6.80 5.20 5.02
C GLU A 59 6.26 5.73 3.68
N LEU A 60 6.98 5.51 2.58
CA LEU A 60 6.56 5.93 1.24
C LEU A 60 5.27 5.24 0.83
N LYS A 61 5.18 3.93 1.02
CA LYS A 61 3.96 3.15 0.76
C LYS A 61 2.78 3.68 1.56
N THR A 62 2.98 3.95 2.85
CA THR A 62 1.94 4.48 3.74
C THR A 62 1.46 5.85 3.28
N LYS A 63 2.38 6.76 2.90
CA LYS A 63 2.02 8.08 2.36
C LYS A 63 1.29 7.97 1.03
N ILE A 64 1.71 7.06 0.15
CA ILE A 64 1.03 6.79 -1.13
C ILE A 64 -0.39 6.26 -0.85
N ASP A 65 -0.55 5.30 0.05
CA ASP A 65 -1.86 4.77 0.44
C ASP A 65 -2.77 5.88 1.01
N LEU A 66 -2.23 6.78 1.83
CA LEU A 66 -2.95 7.95 2.34
C LEU A 66 -3.32 8.95 1.22
N ILE A 67 -2.43 9.19 0.26
CA ILE A 67 -2.71 10.05 -0.90
C ILE A 67 -3.80 9.42 -1.77
N TYR A 68 -3.76 8.12 -2.01
CA TYR A 68 -4.83 7.41 -2.73
C TYR A 68 -6.17 7.51 -1.98
N GLN A 69 -6.16 7.39 -0.66
CA GLN A 69 -7.37 7.43 0.16
C GLN A 69 -7.97 8.83 0.33
N TYR A 70 -7.14 9.89 0.39
CA TYR A 70 -7.59 11.24 0.74
C TYR A 70 -7.48 12.27 -0.39
N VAL A 71 -6.64 12.04 -1.41
CA VAL A 71 -6.25 13.05 -2.39
C VAL A 71 -6.21 12.48 -3.82
N ASN A 72 -6.96 11.43 -4.14
CA ASN A 72 -7.11 11.04 -5.54
C ASN A 72 -7.94 12.13 -6.26
N PRO A 73 -7.35 12.98 -7.12
CA PRO A 73 -8.11 14.01 -7.83
C PRO A 73 -9.16 13.38 -8.74
N ASN A 74 -8.99 12.10 -9.09
CA ASN A 74 -9.89 11.32 -9.93
C ASN A 74 -10.88 10.47 -9.12
N SER A 75 -10.96 10.64 -7.79
CA SER A 75 -11.92 9.90 -6.98
C SER A 75 -13.34 10.14 -7.51
N PRO A 76 -14.11 9.07 -7.81
CA PRO A 76 -15.49 9.23 -8.26
C PRO A 76 -16.43 9.65 -7.13
N LEU A 77 -16.00 9.52 -5.86
CA LEU A 77 -16.80 9.84 -4.67
C LEU A 77 -16.14 10.95 -3.83
N LYS A 78 -16.96 11.82 -3.24
CA LYS A 78 -16.53 12.78 -2.22
C LYS A 78 -16.21 12.05 -0.92
N SER A 79 -15.20 12.54 -0.20
CA SER A 79 -14.70 11.90 1.02
C SER A 79 -15.55 12.13 2.27
N TYR A 80 -16.56 13.00 2.21
CA TYR A 80 -17.45 13.30 3.34
C TYR A 80 -18.78 12.56 3.20
N SER A 81 -19.32 12.13 4.34
CA SER A 81 -20.68 11.62 4.41
C SER A 81 -21.69 12.78 4.27
N PRO A 82 -22.86 12.54 3.62
CA PRO A 82 -23.21 11.35 2.86
C PRO A 82 -22.36 11.24 1.59
N LEU A 83 -21.94 10.02 1.25
CA LEU A 83 -21.10 9.78 0.07
C LEU A 83 -21.83 10.25 -1.18
N SER A 84 -21.24 11.16 -1.94
CA SER A 84 -21.85 11.72 -3.15
C SER A 84 -20.86 11.68 -4.30
N LEU A 85 -21.38 11.69 -5.52
CA LEU A 85 -20.53 11.68 -6.71
C LEU A 85 -19.75 12.99 -6.82
N THR A 86 -18.50 12.89 -7.24
CA THR A 86 -17.73 14.04 -7.74
C THR A 86 -18.14 14.33 -9.19
N PRO A 87 -17.74 15.47 -9.78
CA PRO A 87 -17.94 15.69 -11.21
C PRO A 87 -17.37 14.56 -12.10
N ILE A 88 -16.27 13.94 -11.67
CA ILE A 88 -15.66 12.79 -12.35
C ILE A 88 -16.53 11.54 -12.17
N GLY A 89 -17.11 11.33 -10.99
CA GLY A 89 -18.09 10.27 -10.76
C GLY A 89 -19.33 10.40 -11.65
N GLU A 90 -19.85 11.61 -11.83
CA GLU A 90 -20.96 11.89 -12.75
C GLU A 90 -20.57 11.62 -14.21
N GLU A 91 -19.35 11.98 -14.61
CA GLU A 91 -18.82 11.66 -15.93
C GLU A 91 -18.76 10.14 -16.16
N ILE A 92 -18.22 9.39 -15.19
CA ILE A 92 -18.15 7.93 -15.22
C ILE A 92 -19.54 7.32 -15.37
N VAL A 93 -20.53 7.79 -14.59
CA VAL A 93 -21.92 7.31 -14.68
C VAL A 93 -22.47 7.43 -16.10
N ASN A 94 -22.17 8.55 -16.76
CA ASN A 94 -22.65 8.80 -18.12
C ASN A 94 -21.88 7.96 -19.16
N ASN A 95 -20.55 7.88 -19.04
CA ASN A 95 -19.69 7.17 -19.99
C ASN A 95 -19.99 5.66 -20.06
N ILE A 96 -20.15 5.02 -18.90
CA ILE A 96 -20.43 3.57 -18.84
C ILE A 96 -21.92 3.23 -18.88
N LYS A 97 -22.78 4.25 -19.02
CA LYS A 97 -24.25 4.11 -18.87
C LYS A 97 -24.61 3.36 -17.59
N ALA A 98 -24.03 3.80 -16.47
CA ALA A 98 -24.14 3.09 -15.19
C ALA A 98 -25.59 2.90 -14.73
N LYS A 99 -26.49 3.83 -15.08
CA LYS A 99 -27.92 3.72 -14.77
C LYS A 99 -28.55 2.51 -15.45
N ASP A 100 -28.29 2.30 -16.74
CA ASP A 100 -28.82 1.16 -17.50
C ASP A 100 -28.31 -0.18 -16.95
N ILE A 101 -27.02 -0.24 -16.60
CA ILE A 101 -26.41 -1.41 -15.95
C ILE A 101 -27.07 -1.62 -14.58
N PHE A 102 -27.20 -0.57 -13.79
CA PHE A 102 -27.78 -0.62 -12.46
C PHE A 102 -29.22 -1.16 -12.49
N GLU A 103 -30.06 -0.67 -13.39
CA GLU A 103 -31.46 -1.12 -13.52
C GLU A 103 -31.59 -2.61 -13.84
N ARG A 104 -30.62 -3.21 -14.54
CA ARG A 104 -30.62 -4.66 -14.81
C ARG A 104 -30.39 -5.51 -13.56
N TYR A 105 -29.60 -5.00 -12.60
CA TYR A 105 -29.14 -5.77 -11.45
C TYR A 105 -29.68 -5.28 -10.11
N VAL A 106 -30.35 -4.12 -10.06
CA VAL A 106 -30.84 -3.47 -8.83
C VAL A 106 -31.65 -4.41 -7.95
N THR A 107 -32.54 -5.21 -8.52
CA THR A 107 -33.36 -6.16 -7.75
C THR A 107 -32.53 -7.23 -7.04
N LYS A 108 -31.44 -7.71 -7.63
CA LYS A 108 -30.54 -8.68 -6.99
C LYS A 108 -29.71 -8.00 -5.89
N LEU A 109 -29.21 -6.80 -6.17
CA LEU A 109 -28.40 -6.05 -5.20
C LEU A 109 -29.19 -5.62 -3.97
N ILE A 110 -30.46 -5.22 -4.14
CA ILE A 110 -31.34 -4.89 -3.00
C ILE A 110 -31.52 -6.10 -2.10
N LYS A 111 -31.76 -7.29 -2.65
CA LYS A 111 -31.90 -8.51 -1.85
C LYS A 111 -30.65 -8.77 -1.00
N GLU A 112 -29.46 -8.59 -1.57
CA GLU A 112 -28.19 -8.74 -0.83
C GLU A 112 -28.05 -7.71 0.30
N VAL A 113 -28.49 -6.47 0.09
CA VAL A 113 -28.50 -5.44 1.15
C VAL A 113 -29.52 -5.78 2.23
N GLU A 114 -30.74 -6.16 1.86
CA GLU A 114 -31.83 -6.48 2.79
C GLU A 114 -31.54 -7.74 3.62
N LEU A 115 -30.86 -8.73 3.06
CA LEU A 115 -30.40 -9.93 3.79
C LEU A 115 -29.52 -9.57 4.99
N LYS A 116 -28.78 -8.46 4.91
CA LYS A 116 -27.95 -7.95 6.00
C LYS A 116 -28.70 -7.07 7.00
N ASN A 117 -29.99 -6.84 6.79
CA ASN A 117 -30.92 -6.13 7.68
C ASN A 117 -30.39 -4.76 8.19
N PRO A 118 -30.19 -3.78 7.30
CA PRO A 118 -29.73 -2.43 7.69
C PRO A 118 -30.73 -1.77 8.64
N LYS A 119 -30.25 -1.15 9.73
CA LYS A 119 -31.13 -0.55 10.76
C LYS A 119 -31.38 0.94 10.54
N ASN A 120 -30.44 1.64 9.92
CA ASN A 120 -30.48 3.10 9.77
C ASN A 120 -29.89 3.54 8.41
N ALA A 121 -30.00 4.83 8.08
CA ALA A 121 -29.50 5.40 6.82
C ALA A 121 -27.99 5.20 6.60
N TYR A 122 -27.19 5.23 7.67
CA TYR A 122 -25.75 4.98 7.63
C TYR A 122 -25.46 3.51 7.29
N ASP A 123 -26.15 2.56 7.92
CA ASP A 123 -26.04 1.13 7.61
C ASP A 123 -26.42 0.87 6.15
N ILE A 124 -27.49 1.53 5.65
CA ILE A 124 -27.89 1.44 4.24
C ILE A 124 -26.76 1.92 3.33
N GLN A 125 -26.09 3.04 3.65
CA GLN A 125 -24.94 3.52 2.89
C GLN A 125 -23.79 2.51 2.88
N GLN A 126 -23.34 2.07 4.07
CA GLN A 126 -22.21 1.15 4.18
C GLN A 126 -22.48 -0.17 3.46
N LEU A 127 -23.65 -0.75 3.67
CA LEU A 127 -24.03 -2.03 3.07
C LEU A 127 -24.24 -1.90 1.55
N SER A 128 -24.78 -0.78 1.06
CA SER A 128 -24.95 -0.57 -0.39
C SER A 128 -23.62 -0.49 -1.12
N ILE A 129 -22.64 0.22 -0.55
CA ILE A 129 -21.29 0.32 -1.10
C ILE A 129 -20.58 -1.04 -1.05
N GLU A 130 -20.67 -1.74 0.09
CA GLU A 130 -20.06 -3.06 0.27
C GLU A 130 -20.63 -4.09 -0.71
N VAL A 131 -21.96 -4.17 -0.83
CA VAL A 131 -22.64 -5.09 -1.75
C VAL A 131 -22.28 -4.78 -3.19
N ALA A 132 -22.25 -3.51 -3.60
CA ALA A 132 -21.85 -3.15 -4.95
C ALA A 132 -20.41 -3.58 -5.26
N LYS A 133 -19.46 -3.34 -4.35
CA LYS A 133 -18.06 -3.76 -4.53
C LYS A 133 -17.89 -5.28 -4.62
N ASN A 134 -18.60 -6.02 -3.78
CA ASN A 134 -18.34 -7.46 -3.62
C ASN A 134 -19.18 -8.34 -4.54
N LYS A 135 -20.37 -7.87 -4.97
CA LYS A 135 -21.34 -8.68 -5.70
C LYS A 135 -21.56 -8.21 -7.13
N LEU A 136 -21.46 -6.92 -7.42
CA LEU A 136 -21.78 -6.42 -8.74
C LEU A 136 -20.85 -7.02 -9.80
N GLU A 137 -19.54 -7.07 -9.53
CA GLU A 137 -18.57 -7.65 -10.47
C GLU A 137 -18.91 -9.09 -10.90
N GLN A 138 -19.52 -9.87 -10.00
CA GLN A 138 -19.93 -11.26 -10.28
C GLN A 138 -21.24 -11.36 -11.08
N LEU A 139 -22.01 -10.27 -11.15
CA LEU A 139 -23.30 -10.21 -11.83
C LEU A 139 -23.21 -9.61 -13.23
N LEU A 140 -22.20 -8.77 -13.47
CA LEU A 140 -22.00 -8.10 -14.75
C LEU A 140 -21.73 -9.11 -15.86
N ASP A 141 -22.22 -8.79 -17.05
CA ASP A 141 -21.80 -9.49 -18.25
C ASP A 141 -20.35 -9.12 -18.65
N GLU A 142 -19.76 -9.90 -19.55
CA GLU A 142 -18.38 -9.70 -19.98
C GLU A 142 -18.16 -8.32 -20.63
N LYS A 143 -19.16 -7.80 -21.37
CA LYS A 143 -19.05 -6.51 -22.07
C LYS A 143 -19.08 -5.34 -21.09
N GLU A 144 -19.98 -5.38 -20.11
CA GLU A 144 -20.10 -4.41 -19.03
C GLU A 144 -18.83 -4.41 -18.18
N LEU A 145 -18.30 -5.61 -17.85
CA LEU A 145 -17.07 -5.74 -17.09
C LEU A 145 -15.87 -5.13 -17.84
N ILE A 146 -15.76 -5.39 -19.14
CA ILE A 146 -14.72 -4.78 -19.99
C ILE A 146 -14.87 -3.27 -20.02
N MET A 147 -16.10 -2.75 -20.20
CA MET A 147 -16.37 -1.32 -20.23
C MET A 147 -15.95 -0.63 -18.92
N ILE A 148 -16.31 -1.20 -17.77
CA ILE A 148 -15.90 -0.68 -16.46
C ILE A 148 -14.38 -0.70 -16.30
N LYS A 149 -13.73 -1.80 -16.70
CA LYS A 149 -12.25 -1.90 -16.64
C LYS A 149 -11.57 -0.88 -17.53
N GLN A 150 -12.10 -0.62 -18.72
CA GLN A 150 -11.59 0.38 -19.64
C GLN A 150 -11.76 1.79 -19.08
N GLU A 151 -12.93 2.10 -18.51
CA GLU A 151 -13.16 3.40 -17.89
C GLU A 151 -12.21 3.61 -16.70
N ALA A 152 -12.07 2.61 -15.82
CA ALA A 152 -11.16 2.65 -14.68
C ALA A 152 -9.71 2.90 -15.11
N TYR A 153 -9.27 2.18 -16.14
CA TYR A 153 -7.94 2.35 -16.72
C TYR A 153 -7.74 3.76 -17.30
N SER A 154 -8.72 4.27 -18.06
CA SER A 154 -8.65 5.59 -18.69
C SER A 154 -8.55 6.74 -17.68
N LYS A 155 -9.18 6.60 -16.52
CA LYS A 155 -9.19 7.59 -15.44
C LYS A 155 -8.09 7.36 -14.41
N GLY A 156 -7.33 6.27 -14.52
CA GLY A 156 -6.27 5.91 -13.58
C GLY A 156 -6.80 5.59 -12.17
N ILE A 157 -7.99 4.98 -12.08
CA ILE A 157 -8.65 4.63 -10.81
C ILE A 157 -8.87 3.12 -10.72
N LEU A 158 -9.22 2.63 -9.54
CA LEU A 158 -9.50 1.21 -9.35
C LEU A 158 -10.92 0.88 -9.85
N VAL A 159 -11.11 -0.34 -10.35
CA VAL A 159 -12.45 -0.86 -10.69
C VAL A 159 -13.38 -0.77 -9.48
N SER A 160 -12.87 -1.06 -8.28
CA SER A 160 -13.62 -0.92 -7.02
C SER A 160 -14.15 0.49 -6.76
N ASP A 161 -13.47 1.53 -7.26
CA ASP A 161 -13.91 2.91 -7.10
C ASP A 161 -15.12 3.18 -7.99
N ILE A 162 -15.11 2.66 -9.22
CA ILE A 162 -16.29 2.67 -10.10
C ILE A 162 -17.42 1.82 -9.50
N LEU A 163 -17.15 0.65 -8.93
CA LEU A 163 -18.18 -0.14 -8.24
C LEU A 163 -18.79 0.62 -7.05
N SER A 164 -18.03 1.51 -6.41
CA SER A 164 -18.56 2.38 -5.35
C SER A 164 -19.61 3.36 -5.85
N VAL A 165 -19.52 3.81 -7.11
CA VAL A 165 -20.53 4.64 -7.78
C VAL A 165 -21.86 3.90 -7.84
N PHE A 166 -21.84 2.62 -8.22
CA PHE A 166 -23.04 1.78 -8.21
C PHE A 166 -23.61 1.60 -6.80
N GLY A 167 -22.76 1.55 -5.77
CA GLY A 167 -23.21 1.53 -4.38
C GLY A 167 -23.90 2.83 -3.94
N VAL A 168 -23.48 3.98 -4.47
CA VAL A 168 -24.19 5.26 -4.27
C VAL A 168 -25.57 5.24 -4.96
N LEU A 169 -25.66 4.72 -6.19
CA LEU A 169 -26.93 4.55 -6.89
C LEU A 169 -27.87 3.60 -6.11
N LEU A 170 -27.33 2.48 -5.63
CA LEU A 170 -28.06 1.50 -4.83
C LEU A 170 -28.59 2.10 -3.53
N ARG A 171 -27.75 2.84 -2.80
CA ARG A 171 -28.16 3.55 -1.59
C ARG A 171 -29.31 4.50 -1.90
N ASN A 172 -29.16 5.36 -2.90
CA ASN A 172 -30.19 6.35 -3.25
C ASN A 172 -31.53 5.66 -3.56
N TYR A 173 -31.48 4.58 -4.33
CA TYR A 173 -32.67 3.79 -4.64
C TYR A 173 -33.36 3.21 -3.39
N ILE A 174 -32.58 2.66 -2.45
CA ILE A 174 -33.11 2.07 -1.21
C ILE A 174 -33.65 3.16 -0.25
N LEU A 175 -32.96 4.29 -0.14
CA LEU A 175 -33.42 5.41 0.70
C LEU A 175 -34.72 6.00 0.15
N ASP A 176 -34.80 6.20 -1.17
CA ASP A 176 -36.01 6.67 -1.84
C ASP A 176 -37.18 5.68 -1.66
N SER A 177 -36.93 4.38 -1.80
CA SER A 177 -37.97 3.36 -1.62
C SER A 177 -38.49 3.29 -0.18
N LYS A 178 -37.63 3.54 0.80
CA LYS A 178 -37.98 3.60 2.23
C LYS A 178 -38.45 4.98 2.70
N LYS A 179 -38.46 5.99 1.82
CA LYS A 179 -38.77 7.40 2.14
C LYS A 179 -37.90 7.98 3.26
N ILE A 180 -36.64 7.55 3.32
CA ILE A 180 -35.64 8.03 4.29
C ILE A 180 -34.86 9.18 3.65
N SER A 181 -34.71 10.30 4.36
CA SER A 181 -33.93 11.43 3.83
C SER A 181 -32.43 11.12 3.84
N ILE A 182 -31.72 11.49 2.77
CA ILE A 182 -30.26 11.31 2.67
C ILE A 182 -29.50 12.07 3.77
N SER A 183 -30.08 13.15 4.30
CA SER A 183 -29.53 13.92 5.41
C SER A 183 -29.52 13.17 6.74
N GLU A 184 -30.23 12.04 6.85
CA GLU A 184 -30.20 11.20 8.05
C GLU A 184 -28.93 10.35 8.17
N VAL A 185 -28.15 10.20 7.10
CA VAL A 185 -26.87 9.48 7.13
C VAL A 185 -25.89 10.14 8.10
N ASP A 186 -25.85 11.47 8.14
CA ASP A 186 -24.91 12.21 8.99
C ASP A 186 -25.36 12.30 10.45
N LYS A 187 -26.68 12.30 10.71
CA LYS A 187 -27.23 12.37 12.08
C LYS A 187 -26.85 11.18 12.96
N HIS A 188 -26.45 10.07 12.35
CA HIS A 188 -26.04 8.84 13.04
C HIS A 188 -24.52 8.65 13.10
N SER A 189 -23.74 9.58 12.53
CA SER A 189 -22.27 9.59 12.58
C SER A 189 -21.72 10.04 13.94
N GLU A 190 -22.55 10.67 14.80
CA GLU A 190 -22.17 11.15 16.13
C GLU A 190 -22.53 10.12 17.20
N ARG A 191 -21.73 9.05 17.32
CA ARG A 191 -21.70 8.19 18.51
C ARG A 191 -20.28 7.76 18.84
#